data_AF-A0A350P7Z9-F1
#
_entry.id   AF-A0A350P7Z9-F1
#
_cell.length_a   1.000
_cell.length_b   1.000
_cell.length_c   1.000
_cell.angle_alpha   90.00
_cell.angle_beta   90.00
_cell.angle_gamma   90.00
#
_symmetry.space_group_name_H-M   'P 1'
#
loop_
_entity.id
_entity.type
_entity.pdbx_description
1 polymer ?
#
loop_
_entity_poly.entity_id
_entity_poly.type
_entity_poly.pdbx_seq_one_letter_code
_entity_poly.pdbx_strand_id
1 'polypeptide(L)'
;WNILQGDKDLHQRYEAHVPHLRHLHDLYRALKKSRQQRGAIEFETQEVKFVFNAQRKIENIVPLVRNDAHKLIEECMIMANVSAALMLEKHEAPALYRVHDKPDADRLTSFTSYLGEIGIPHRITDDAEPSAFTDVVLKTRGRVDEELIQTMLLRSMKQAIYDGDNLGHFGLALDAYAHFTSPIRRYPDLVVHRALKGIIAKQQGKKAVSGFKNYTGEEIEQLGEQCSMTERRADDATRDVADWLKCEFMLDHVGDTFEGVVSSVTNFGLFVRLTEYHIDGLVHITSLDDDFYHYDEVKQVLLGESGHRQFRLGDTLEVKVAAVNLDERKIDLLLDKSMLRGPGGKKVKVKTAKKPSRNAKRGPKGPAPKGKGATPREKKRG
;
A
#
# COMPACT_ATOMS: atom_id res chain seq x y z
N TRP A 1 3.23 8.81 -18.85
CA TRP A 1 2.54 9.79 -17.99
C TRP A 1 2.56 11.20 -18.57
N ASN A 2 3.74 11.76 -18.87
CA ASN A 2 3.87 13.12 -19.44
C ASN A 2 3.05 13.33 -20.74
N ILE A 3 2.96 12.30 -21.61
CA ILE A 3 2.03 12.30 -22.75
C ILE A 3 0.59 12.49 -22.26
N LEU A 4 0.12 11.77 -21.26
CA LEU A 4 -1.26 11.96 -20.74
C LEU A 4 -1.47 13.35 -20.11
N GLN A 5 -0.39 14.01 -19.66
CA GLN A 5 -0.43 15.38 -19.12
C GLN A 5 -0.31 16.49 -20.17
N GLY A 6 -0.08 16.16 -21.45
CA GLY A 6 0.00 17.16 -22.53
C GLY A 6 1.40 17.64 -22.89
N ASP A 7 2.45 16.88 -22.57
CA ASP A 7 3.82 17.17 -23.02
C ASP A 7 3.91 17.19 -24.55
N LYS A 8 4.20 18.38 -25.11
CA LYS A 8 4.15 18.63 -26.56
C LYS A 8 5.22 17.85 -27.33
N ASP A 9 6.43 17.77 -26.79
CA ASP A 9 7.57 17.13 -27.46
C ASP A 9 7.35 15.62 -27.53
N LEU A 10 6.87 15.02 -26.44
CA LEU A 10 6.51 13.60 -26.42
C LEU A 10 5.26 13.30 -27.24
N HIS A 11 4.28 14.22 -27.29
CA HIS A 11 3.12 14.07 -28.18
C HIS A 11 3.53 14.00 -29.64
N GLN A 12 4.37 14.94 -30.09
CA GLN A 12 4.85 14.98 -31.46
C GLN A 12 5.70 13.74 -31.78
N ARG A 13 6.62 13.37 -30.88
CA ARG A 13 7.50 12.20 -31.07
C ARG A 13 6.72 10.88 -31.18
N TYR A 14 5.61 10.73 -30.46
CA TYR A 14 4.82 9.50 -30.39
C TYR A 14 3.40 9.68 -30.97
N GLU A 15 3.23 10.61 -31.92
CA GLU A 15 1.92 11.06 -32.42
C GLU A 15 0.98 9.92 -32.80
N ALA A 16 1.47 8.93 -33.56
CA ALA A 16 0.71 7.76 -33.98
C ALA A 16 0.16 6.91 -32.83
N HIS A 17 0.78 6.96 -31.64
CA HIS A 17 0.37 6.18 -30.47
C HIS A 17 -0.48 6.98 -29.47
N VAL A 18 -0.51 8.30 -29.56
CA VAL A 18 -1.26 9.16 -28.63
C VAL A 18 -2.75 8.76 -28.54
N PRO A 19 -3.48 8.49 -29.64
CA PRO A 19 -4.87 8.05 -29.54
C PRO A 19 -5.04 6.74 -28.76
N HIS A 20 -4.18 5.76 -29.00
CA HIS A 20 -4.22 4.47 -28.30
C HIS A 20 -3.93 4.61 -26.80
N LEU A 21 -2.95 5.44 -26.43
CA LEU A 21 -2.63 5.73 -25.03
C LEU A 21 -3.78 6.43 -24.32
N ARG A 22 -4.51 7.32 -25.01
CA ARG A 22 -5.73 7.96 -24.46
C ARG A 22 -6.86 6.95 -24.28
N HIS A 23 -7.10 6.07 -25.25
CA HIS A 23 -8.11 5.02 -25.11
C HIS A 23 -7.81 4.08 -23.92
N LEU A 24 -6.54 3.71 -23.72
CA LEU A 24 -6.14 2.93 -22.54
C LEU A 24 -6.37 3.72 -21.24
N HIS A 25 -6.15 5.03 -21.23
CA HIS A 25 -6.43 5.90 -20.07
C HIS A 25 -7.93 6.00 -19.77
N ASP A 26 -8.77 6.08 -20.79
CA ASP A 26 -10.23 6.06 -20.63
C ASP A 26 -10.72 4.69 -20.12
N LEU A 27 -10.16 3.59 -20.64
CA LEU A 27 -10.41 2.25 -20.12
C LEU A 27 -10.00 2.13 -18.65
N TYR A 28 -8.81 2.60 -18.28
CA TYR A 28 -8.34 2.64 -16.90
C TYR A 28 -9.32 3.37 -15.98
N ARG A 29 -9.84 4.53 -16.39
CA ARG A 29 -10.83 5.28 -15.60
C ARG A 29 -12.11 4.49 -15.36
N ALA A 30 -12.58 3.76 -16.38
CA ALA A 30 -13.74 2.88 -16.24
C ALA A 30 -13.46 1.69 -15.30
N LEU A 31 -12.31 1.03 -15.45
CA LEU A 31 -11.89 -0.09 -14.60
C LEU A 31 -11.72 0.34 -13.13
N LYS A 32 -11.11 1.51 -12.89
CA LYS A 32 -10.98 2.09 -11.55
C LYS A 32 -12.34 2.28 -10.89
N LYS A 33 -13.33 2.79 -11.62
CA LYS A 33 -14.70 2.95 -11.11
C LYS A 33 -15.33 1.59 -10.78
N SER A 34 -15.15 0.58 -11.63
CA SER A 34 -15.63 -0.78 -11.38
C SER A 34 -14.97 -1.40 -10.14
N ARG A 35 -13.64 -1.23 -9.99
CA ARG A 35 -12.89 -1.69 -8.81
C ARG A 35 -13.40 -1.05 -7.51
N GLN A 36 -13.71 0.24 -7.53
CA GLN A 36 -14.31 0.95 -6.39
C GLN A 36 -15.71 0.41 -6.04
N GLN A 37 -16.54 0.14 -7.05
CA GLN A 37 -17.88 -0.43 -6.84
C GLN A 37 -17.82 -1.85 -6.25
N ARG A 38 -16.79 -2.61 -6.58
CA ARG A 38 -16.56 -3.96 -6.05
C ARG A 38 -16.04 -3.96 -4.60
N GLY A 39 -15.62 -2.82 -4.07
CA GLY A 39 -15.11 -2.71 -2.69
C GLY A 39 -13.70 -3.25 -2.51
N ALA A 40 -12.89 -3.28 -3.58
CA ALA A 40 -11.48 -3.67 -3.48
C ALA A 40 -10.69 -2.66 -2.64
N ILE A 41 -9.80 -3.18 -1.79
CA ILE A 41 -9.04 -2.35 -0.87
C ILE A 41 -7.85 -1.74 -1.63
N GLU A 42 -7.76 -0.41 -1.66
CA GLU A 42 -6.64 0.31 -2.29
C GLU A 42 -5.66 0.76 -1.20
N PHE A 43 -4.50 0.11 -1.17
CA PHE A 43 -3.39 0.51 -0.30
C PHE A 43 -2.49 1.52 -1.02
N GLU A 44 -2.22 2.64 -0.36
CA GLU A 44 -1.12 3.52 -0.74
C GLU A 44 0.12 3.10 0.06
N THR A 45 1.00 2.31 -0.56
CA THR A 45 2.33 2.03 -0.01
C THR A 45 3.31 3.09 -0.49
N GLN A 46 4.12 3.62 0.43
CA GLN A 46 5.28 4.43 0.07
C GLN A 46 6.48 3.51 -0.16
N GLU A 47 6.68 3.12 -1.42
CA GLU A 47 7.88 2.43 -1.85
C GLU A 47 9.00 3.44 -2.07
N VAL A 48 10.26 3.01 -1.86
CA VAL A 48 11.44 3.83 -2.12
C VAL A 48 12.27 3.26 -3.27
N LYS A 49 13.01 4.14 -3.93
CA LYS A 49 13.98 3.82 -4.95
C LYS A 49 15.37 4.24 -4.48
N PHE A 50 16.31 3.29 -4.51
CA PHE A 50 17.72 3.58 -4.28
C PHE A 50 18.36 4.15 -5.55
N VAL A 51 18.98 5.31 -5.41
CA VAL A 51 19.80 5.95 -6.44
C VAL A 51 21.25 5.60 -6.11
N PHE A 52 21.92 4.91 -7.02
CA PHE A 52 23.30 4.47 -6.83
C PHE A 52 24.27 5.36 -7.60
N ASN A 53 25.41 5.66 -6.99
CA ASN A 53 26.52 6.33 -7.66
C ASN A 53 27.36 5.32 -8.50
N ALA A 54 28.41 5.82 -9.15
CA ALA A 54 29.30 5.01 -9.99
C ALA A 54 30.00 3.85 -9.25
N GLN A 55 30.12 3.94 -7.92
CA GLN A 55 30.72 2.93 -7.06
C GLN A 55 29.69 1.91 -6.52
N ARG A 56 28.43 1.96 -6.98
CA ARG A 56 27.31 1.15 -6.50
C ARG A 56 26.96 1.37 -5.02
N LYS A 57 27.32 2.54 -4.46
CA LYS A 57 26.83 2.97 -3.16
C LYS A 57 25.56 3.78 -3.30
N ILE A 58 24.71 3.75 -2.28
CA ILE A 58 23.52 4.61 -2.25
C ILE A 58 23.98 6.07 -2.20
N GLU A 59 23.59 6.85 -3.20
CA GLU A 59 23.72 8.31 -3.24
C GLU A 59 22.48 8.97 -2.62
N ASN A 60 21.30 8.41 -2.88
CA ASN A 60 20.04 8.95 -2.37
C ASN A 60 18.94 7.86 -2.30
N ILE A 61 17.97 8.06 -1.43
CA ILE A 61 16.77 7.23 -1.30
C ILE A 61 15.57 8.13 -1.55
N VAL A 62 14.86 7.88 -2.64
CA VAL A 62 13.75 8.73 -3.08
C VAL A 62 12.43 7.98 -3.11
N PRO A 63 11.30 8.58 -2.72
CA PRO A 63 9.99 7.96 -2.85
C PRO A 63 9.66 7.63 -4.30
N LEU A 64 9.08 6.45 -4.54
CA LEU A 64 8.59 6.04 -5.84
C LEU A 64 7.22 6.67 -6.13
N VAL A 65 7.14 7.52 -7.15
CA VAL A 65 5.88 8.18 -7.52
C VAL A 65 5.03 7.30 -8.44
N ARG A 66 3.97 6.69 -7.89
CA ARG A 66 2.99 5.89 -8.64
C ARG A 66 1.91 6.75 -9.31
N ASN A 67 2.14 7.11 -10.58
CA ASN A 67 1.17 7.83 -11.44
C ASN A 67 0.18 6.92 -12.21
N ASP A 68 -0.78 7.53 -12.93
CA ASP A 68 -1.84 6.79 -13.67
C ASP A 68 -1.28 5.85 -14.76
N ALA A 69 -0.10 6.08 -15.31
CA ALA A 69 0.44 5.15 -16.31
C ALA A 69 0.77 3.80 -15.67
N HIS A 70 1.27 3.78 -14.43
CA HIS A 70 1.47 2.53 -13.68
C HIS A 70 0.12 1.87 -13.37
N LYS A 71 -0.84 2.66 -12.85
CA LYS A 71 -2.18 2.17 -12.46
C LYS A 71 -2.97 1.63 -13.66
N LEU A 72 -2.80 2.24 -14.83
CA LEU A 72 -3.39 1.79 -16.08
C LEU A 72 -2.90 0.41 -16.49
N ILE A 73 -1.59 0.17 -16.42
CA ILE A 73 -1.03 -1.13 -16.75
C ILE A 73 -1.52 -2.16 -15.74
N GLU A 74 -1.49 -1.85 -14.44
CA GLU A 74 -1.99 -2.71 -13.38
C GLU A 74 -3.43 -3.17 -13.61
N GLU A 75 -4.37 -2.24 -13.88
CA GLU A 75 -5.77 -2.60 -14.10
C GLU A 75 -5.95 -3.47 -15.36
N CYS A 76 -5.19 -3.21 -16.43
CA CYS A 76 -5.21 -4.08 -17.62
C CYS A 76 -4.69 -5.49 -17.29
N MET A 77 -3.63 -5.59 -16.49
CA MET A 77 -3.07 -6.88 -16.09
C MET A 77 -4.03 -7.64 -15.16
N ILE A 78 -4.71 -6.95 -14.24
CA ILE A 78 -5.73 -7.55 -13.37
C ILE A 78 -6.85 -8.16 -14.22
N MET A 79 -7.36 -7.45 -15.23
CA MET A 79 -8.41 -7.98 -16.11
C MET A 79 -7.96 -9.23 -16.88
N ALA A 80 -6.72 -9.26 -17.36
CA ALA A 80 -6.16 -10.44 -18.02
C ALA A 80 -6.00 -11.62 -17.04
N ASN A 81 -5.53 -11.35 -15.82
CA ASN A 81 -5.38 -12.34 -14.75
C ASN A 81 -6.74 -12.94 -14.31
N VAL A 82 -7.79 -12.11 -14.18
CA VAL A 82 -9.16 -12.56 -13.92
C VAL A 82 -9.68 -13.43 -15.06
N SER A 83 -9.48 -13.00 -16.30
CA SER A 83 -9.91 -13.75 -17.48
C SER A 83 -9.25 -15.14 -17.56
N ALA A 84 -7.96 -15.22 -17.20
CA ALA A 84 -7.24 -16.48 -17.11
C ALA A 84 -7.84 -17.38 -16.01
N ALA A 85 -8.06 -16.84 -14.80
CA ALA A 85 -8.63 -17.59 -13.68
C ALA A 85 -10.01 -18.17 -14.01
N LEU A 86 -10.91 -17.35 -14.54
CA LEU A 86 -12.25 -17.78 -14.95
C LEU A 86 -12.21 -18.85 -16.05
N MET A 87 -11.22 -18.80 -16.94
CA MET A 87 -11.10 -19.80 -17.99
C MET A 87 -10.62 -21.15 -17.45
N LEU A 88 -9.70 -21.13 -16.48
CA LEU A 88 -9.23 -22.34 -15.79
C LEU A 88 -10.37 -22.97 -14.99
N GLU A 89 -11.08 -22.17 -14.20
CA GLU A 89 -12.19 -22.59 -13.34
C GLU A 89 -13.32 -23.22 -14.17
N LYS A 90 -13.75 -22.54 -15.24
CA LYS A 90 -14.79 -23.05 -16.16
C LYS A 90 -14.49 -24.43 -16.73
N HIS A 91 -13.22 -24.78 -16.90
CA HIS A 91 -12.78 -26.06 -17.48
C HIS A 91 -12.23 -27.03 -16.44
N GLU A 92 -12.34 -26.71 -15.14
CA GLU A 92 -11.80 -27.52 -14.05
C GLU A 92 -10.34 -27.93 -14.31
N ALA A 93 -9.56 -27.00 -14.89
CA ALA A 93 -8.18 -27.27 -15.28
C ALA A 93 -7.26 -27.15 -14.06
N PRO A 94 -6.49 -28.20 -13.71
CA PRO A 94 -5.51 -28.11 -12.62
C PRO A 94 -4.47 -27.03 -12.95
N ALA A 95 -4.46 -25.97 -12.13
CA ALA A 95 -3.63 -24.79 -12.30
C ALA A 95 -3.50 -24.03 -10.96
N LEU A 96 -2.61 -23.04 -10.92
CA LEU A 96 -2.40 -22.21 -9.73
C LEU A 96 -3.25 -20.94 -9.77
N TYR A 97 -4.05 -20.75 -8.74
CA TYR A 97 -4.70 -19.48 -8.42
C TYR A 97 -3.80 -18.64 -7.52
N ARG A 98 -3.98 -17.32 -7.55
CA ARG A 98 -3.37 -16.39 -6.59
C ARG A 98 -4.46 -16.05 -5.59
N VAL A 99 -4.45 -16.76 -4.47
CA VAL A 99 -5.46 -16.64 -3.42
C VAL A 99 -5.00 -15.69 -2.34
N HIS A 100 -5.96 -14.97 -1.77
CA HIS A 100 -5.75 -14.12 -0.60
C HIS A 100 -6.99 -14.25 0.27
N ASP A 101 -6.87 -15.08 1.31
CA ASP A 101 -7.97 -15.42 2.20
C ASP A 101 -8.35 -14.24 3.13
N LYS A 102 -9.48 -14.37 3.82
CA LYS A 102 -9.98 -13.40 4.79
C LYS A 102 -9.03 -13.28 5.99
N PRO A 103 -9.01 -12.13 6.68
CA PRO A 103 -8.31 -11.99 7.97
C PRO A 103 -8.68 -13.09 8.97
N ASP A 104 -7.71 -13.52 9.78
CA ASP A 104 -8.00 -14.43 10.90
C ASP A 104 -8.83 -13.72 11.99
N ALA A 105 -9.67 -14.48 12.71
CA ALA A 105 -10.58 -13.94 13.73
C ALA A 105 -9.86 -13.11 14.80
N ASP A 106 -8.69 -13.56 15.27
CA ASP A 106 -7.92 -12.83 16.29
C ASP A 106 -7.39 -11.50 15.75
N ARG A 107 -6.87 -11.50 14.51
CA ARG A 107 -6.37 -10.29 13.84
C ARG A 107 -7.49 -9.30 13.57
N LEU A 108 -8.66 -9.81 13.18
CA LEU A 108 -9.86 -9.02 12.96
C LEU A 108 -10.34 -8.37 14.25
N THR A 109 -10.39 -9.14 15.35
CA THR A 109 -10.79 -8.67 16.68
C THR A 109 -9.86 -7.58 17.20
N SER A 110 -8.55 -7.76 17.03
CA SER A 110 -7.55 -6.74 17.41
C SER A 110 -7.75 -5.46 16.61
N PHE A 111 -8.00 -5.56 15.30
CA PHE A 111 -8.22 -4.38 14.44
C PHE A 111 -9.52 -3.65 14.76
N THR A 112 -10.63 -4.37 14.95
CA THR A 112 -11.94 -3.75 15.29
C THR A 112 -11.94 -3.15 16.69
N SER A 113 -11.27 -3.80 17.67
CA SER A 113 -11.07 -3.25 19.01
C SER A 113 -10.31 -1.93 18.95
N TYR A 114 -9.20 -1.90 18.20
CA TYR A 114 -8.42 -0.69 17.97
C TYR A 114 -9.27 0.43 17.35
N LEU A 115 -10.05 0.14 16.29
CA LEU A 115 -10.97 1.11 15.68
C LEU A 115 -12.00 1.65 16.69
N GLY A 116 -12.52 0.79 17.57
CA GLY A 116 -13.42 1.16 18.66
C GLY A 116 -12.79 2.15 19.65
N GLU A 117 -11.55 1.91 20.06
CA GLU A 117 -10.82 2.80 20.98
C GLU A 117 -10.58 4.20 20.40
N ILE A 118 -10.28 4.30 19.10
CA ILE A 118 -10.10 5.59 18.42
C ILE A 118 -11.41 6.20 17.89
N GLY A 119 -12.55 5.55 18.19
CA GLY A 119 -13.89 6.06 17.88
C GLY A 119 -14.24 6.06 16.40
N ILE A 120 -13.69 5.12 15.62
CA ILE A 120 -14.01 4.96 14.20
C ILE A 120 -15.14 3.95 14.03
N PRO A 121 -16.34 4.38 13.60
CA PRO A 121 -17.44 3.47 13.37
C PRO A 121 -17.18 2.63 12.11
N HIS A 122 -17.25 1.30 12.25
CA HIS A 122 -17.09 0.35 11.16
C HIS A 122 -18.29 -0.57 11.02
N ARG A 123 -18.39 -1.24 9.86
CA ARG A 123 -19.37 -2.31 9.58
C ARG A 123 -18.72 -3.69 9.46
N ILE A 124 -17.46 -3.81 9.87
CA ILE A 124 -16.71 -5.06 9.85
C ILE A 124 -17.40 -6.05 10.80
N THR A 125 -17.75 -7.21 10.26
CA THR A 125 -18.33 -8.38 10.95
C THR A 125 -17.35 -9.55 10.88
N ASP A 126 -17.62 -10.63 11.61
CA ASP A 126 -16.81 -11.86 11.60
C ASP A 126 -16.67 -12.47 10.20
N ASP A 127 -17.72 -12.35 9.37
CA ASP A 127 -17.69 -12.81 7.97
C ASP A 127 -16.82 -11.95 7.05
N ALA A 128 -16.30 -10.81 7.54
CA ALA A 128 -15.37 -9.89 6.89
C ALA A 128 -15.61 -9.69 5.37
N GLU A 129 -16.14 -8.54 4.98
CA GLU A 129 -16.33 -8.16 3.58
C GLU A 129 -15.32 -7.07 3.16
N PRO A 130 -14.64 -7.17 1.98
CA PRO A 130 -13.65 -6.18 1.55
C PRO A 130 -14.18 -4.73 1.53
N SER A 131 -15.47 -4.57 1.21
CA SER A 131 -16.15 -3.28 1.19
C SER A 131 -16.21 -2.60 2.57
N ALA A 132 -16.29 -3.38 3.65
CA ALA A 132 -16.29 -2.84 5.02
C ALA A 132 -14.92 -2.26 5.40
N PHE A 133 -13.83 -2.87 4.95
CA PHE A 133 -12.47 -2.36 5.13
C PHE A 133 -12.24 -1.11 4.26
N THR A 134 -12.73 -1.13 3.02
CA THR A 134 -12.68 0.04 2.14
C THR A 134 -13.42 1.24 2.73
N ASP A 135 -14.57 1.03 3.38
CA ASP A 135 -15.30 2.08 4.09
C ASP A 135 -14.47 2.69 5.23
N VAL A 136 -13.73 1.88 5.99
CA VAL A 136 -12.78 2.38 7.01
C VAL A 136 -11.70 3.25 6.36
N VAL A 137 -11.03 2.76 5.31
CA VAL A 137 -9.98 3.52 4.60
C VAL A 137 -10.50 4.87 4.08
N LEU A 138 -11.72 4.89 3.53
CA LEU A 138 -12.32 6.13 3.04
C LEU A 138 -12.65 7.12 4.16
N LYS A 139 -13.12 6.63 5.31
CA LYS A 139 -13.42 7.46 6.49
C LYS A 139 -12.16 8.01 7.16
N THR A 140 -11.03 7.31 7.03
CA THR A 140 -9.79 7.68 7.71
C THR A 140 -8.88 8.58 6.89
N ARG A 141 -9.21 8.77 5.62
CA ARG A 141 -8.44 9.60 4.71
C ARG A 141 -8.31 11.06 5.20
N GLY A 142 -7.09 11.56 5.23
CA GLY A 142 -6.74 12.91 5.66
C GLY A 142 -6.72 13.10 7.18
N ARG A 143 -6.89 12.02 7.97
CA ARG A 143 -6.67 12.07 9.42
C ARG A 143 -5.19 12.09 9.74
N VAL A 144 -4.86 12.58 10.93
CA VAL A 144 -3.48 12.60 11.44
C VAL A 144 -2.92 11.20 11.74
N ASP A 145 -3.79 10.23 12.00
CA ASP A 145 -3.48 8.83 12.28
C ASP A 145 -3.79 7.90 11.09
N GLU A 146 -3.96 8.44 9.88
CA GLU A 146 -4.28 7.67 8.66
C GLU A 146 -3.27 6.53 8.41
N GLU A 147 -1.96 6.84 8.47
CA GLU A 147 -0.89 5.88 8.22
C GLU A 147 -0.87 4.74 9.25
N LEU A 148 -1.12 5.06 10.53
CA LEU A 148 -1.26 4.07 11.59
C LEU A 148 -2.44 3.14 11.31
N ILE A 149 -3.62 3.69 11.01
CA ILE A 149 -4.81 2.87 10.75
C ILE A 149 -4.60 1.96 9.54
N GLN A 150 -3.97 2.48 8.49
CA GLN A 150 -3.63 1.70 7.30
C GLN A 150 -2.63 0.58 7.61
N THR A 151 -1.64 0.85 8.47
CA THR A 151 -0.67 -0.15 8.94
C THR A 151 -1.35 -1.26 9.74
N MET A 152 -2.27 -0.92 10.66
CA MET A 152 -3.02 -1.92 11.42
C MET A 152 -3.93 -2.75 10.52
N LEU A 153 -4.58 -2.12 9.54
CA LEU A 153 -5.41 -2.80 8.56
C LEU A 153 -4.57 -3.82 7.78
N LEU A 154 -3.41 -3.42 7.25
CA LEU A 154 -2.50 -4.29 6.52
C LEU A 154 -2.02 -5.47 7.37
N ARG A 155 -1.66 -5.22 8.64
CA ARG A 155 -1.24 -6.27 9.59
C ARG A 155 -2.37 -7.27 9.91
N SER A 156 -3.63 -6.85 9.82
CA SER A 156 -4.76 -7.77 10.00
C SER A 156 -4.96 -8.74 8.84
N MET A 157 -4.44 -8.42 7.65
CA MET A 157 -4.64 -9.24 6.45
C MET A 157 -3.76 -10.49 6.44
N LYS A 158 -4.19 -11.50 5.68
CA LYS A 158 -3.36 -12.65 5.34
C LYS A 158 -2.39 -12.32 4.21
N GLN A 159 -1.31 -13.09 4.11
CA GLN A 159 -0.43 -13.03 2.95
C GLN A 159 -1.08 -13.81 1.79
N ALA A 160 -1.01 -13.27 0.58
CA ALA A 160 -1.47 -13.98 -0.62
C ALA A 160 -0.50 -15.11 -1.00
N ILE A 161 -1.02 -16.26 -1.42
CA ILE A 161 -0.24 -17.47 -1.78
C ILE A 161 -0.69 -18.02 -3.14
N TYR A 162 0.07 -18.98 -3.67
CA TYR A 162 -0.34 -19.80 -4.80
C TYR A 162 -0.95 -21.10 -4.31
N ASP A 163 -2.15 -21.41 -4.80
CA ASP A 163 -2.91 -22.59 -4.40
C ASP A 163 -3.60 -23.23 -5.62
N GLY A 164 -3.87 -24.53 -5.55
CA GLY A 164 -4.66 -25.24 -6.57
C GLY A 164 -6.15 -24.96 -6.45
N ASP A 165 -6.62 -24.68 -5.24
CA ASP A 165 -8.01 -24.35 -4.96
C ASP A 165 -8.27 -22.85 -5.11
N ASN A 166 -9.39 -22.50 -5.74
CA ASN A 166 -9.81 -21.11 -5.85
C ASN A 166 -10.55 -20.66 -4.58
N LEU A 167 -9.85 -19.98 -3.69
CA LEU A 167 -10.41 -19.38 -2.46
C LEU A 167 -10.79 -17.89 -2.64
N GLY A 168 -10.68 -17.37 -3.87
CA GLY A 168 -10.82 -15.95 -4.16
C GLY A 168 -9.65 -15.09 -3.66
N HIS A 169 -9.78 -13.79 -3.86
CA HIS A 169 -8.76 -12.80 -3.50
C HIS A 169 -9.38 -11.62 -2.76
N PHE A 170 -9.44 -11.72 -1.43
CA PHE A 170 -10.08 -10.76 -0.53
C PHE A 170 -9.59 -9.32 -0.74
N GLY A 171 -8.27 -9.08 -0.80
CA GLY A 171 -7.74 -7.72 -0.99
C GLY A 171 -8.15 -7.03 -2.31
N LEU A 172 -8.39 -7.82 -3.37
CA LEU A 172 -8.83 -7.31 -4.68
C LEU A 172 -10.35 -7.37 -4.86
N ALA A 173 -11.05 -7.94 -3.88
CA ALA A 173 -12.47 -8.28 -3.93
C ALA A 173 -12.81 -9.05 -5.21
N LEU A 174 -12.14 -10.16 -5.49
CA LEU A 174 -12.34 -10.98 -6.69
C LEU A 174 -12.62 -12.44 -6.31
N ASP A 175 -13.60 -13.05 -6.96
CA ASP A 175 -13.97 -14.46 -6.72
C ASP A 175 -12.95 -15.44 -7.33
N ALA A 176 -12.28 -15.04 -8.41
CA ALA A 176 -11.26 -15.82 -9.08
C ALA A 176 -10.12 -14.92 -9.56
N TYR A 177 -8.88 -15.29 -9.24
CA TYR A 177 -7.69 -14.55 -9.65
C TYR A 177 -6.49 -15.47 -9.81
N ALA A 178 -5.76 -15.32 -10.91
CA ALA A 178 -4.56 -16.12 -11.21
C ALA A 178 -3.51 -15.23 -11.89
N HIS A 179 -2.25 -15.34 -11.48
CA HIS A 179 -1.18 -14.62 -12.16
C HIS A 179 -0.92 -15.23 -13.54
N PHE A 180 -1.09 -14.42 -14.59
CA PHE A 180 -0.91 -14.83 -15.99
C PHE A 180 0.06 -13.93 -16.77
N THR A 181 0.21 -12.68 -16.34
CA THR A 181 0.80 -11.58 -17.12
C THR A 181 2.32 -11.45 -17.03
N SER A 182 3.03 -12.37 -16.38
CA SER A 182 4.50 -12.27 -16.18
C SER A 182 5.24 -13.63 -16.18
N PRO A 183 5.04 -14.51 -17.19
CA PRO A 183 5.68 -15.84 -17.25
C PRO A 183 7.21 -15.82 -17.37
N ILE A 184 7.81 -14.68 -17.73
CA ILE A 184 9.27 -14.53 -17.82
C ILE A 184 9.93 -14.50 -16.43
N ARG A 185 9.22 -13.99 -15.42
CA ARG A 185 9.77 -13.74 -14.07
C ARG A 185 9.02 -14.45 -12.94
N ARG A 186 7.94 -15.17 -13.26
CA ARG A 186 7.14 -15.93 -12.30
C ARG A 186 6.78 -17.28 -12.90
N TYR A 187 7.15 -18.35 -12.19
CA TYR A 187 6.84 -19.71 -12.61
C TYR A 187 5.34 -20.05 -12.59
N PRO A 188 4.52 -19.54 -11.64
CA PRO A 188 3.07 -19.76 -11.67
C PRO A 188 2.40 -19.29 -12.95
N ASP A 189 2.78 -18.12 -13.47
CA ASP A 189 2.27 -17.64 -14.76
C ASP A 189 2.62 -18.61 -15.90
N LEU A 190 3.81 -19.23 -15.90
CA LEU A 190 4.18 -20.22 -16.90
C LEU A 190 3.31 -21.49 -16.79
N VAL A 191 2.99 -21.94 -15.56
CA VAL A 191 2.05 -23.05 -15.30
C VAL A 191 0.67 -22.71 -15.85
N VAL A 192 0.14 -21.52 -15.55
CA VAL A 192 -1.15 -21.02 -16.06
C VAL A 192 -1.14 -20.96 -17.59
N HIS A 193 -0.08 -20.46 -18.23
CA HIS A 193 0.05 -20.45 -19.69
C HIS A 193 -0.06 -21.86 -20.28
N ARG A 194 0.63 -22.83 -19.69
CA ARG A 194 0.61 -24.23 -20.14
C ARG A 194 -0.77 -24.87 -19.98
N ALA A 195 -1.46 -24.59 -18.88
CA ALA A 195 -2.81 -25.09 -18.61
C ALA A 195 -3.85 -24.49 -19.57
N LEU A 196 -3.83 -23.16 -19.79
CA LEU A 196 -4.71 -22.49 -20.75
C LEU A 196 -4.49 -23.00 -22.18
N LYS A 197 -3.24 -23.23 -22.58
CA LYS A 197 -2.95 -23.87 -23.87
C LYS A 197 -3.47 -25.31 -23.93
N GLY A 198 -3.51 -26.03 -22.80
CA GLY A 198 -4.12 -27.36 -22.70
C GLY A 198 -5.62 -27.31 -22.98
N ILE A 199 -6.31 -26.30 -22.47
CA ILE A 199 -7.73 -26.05 -22.77
C ILE A 199 -7.93 -25.79 -24.27
N ILE A 200 -7.14 -24.91 -24.87
CA ILE A 200 -7.22 -24.60 -26.31
C ILE A 200 -6.96 -25.86 -27.15
N ALA A 201 -5.94 -26.65 -26.79
CA ALA A 201 -5.63 -27.91 -27.47
C ALA A 201 -6.76 -28.95 -27.37
N LYS A 202 -7.51 -28.99 -26.25
CA LYS A 202 -8.70 -29.84 -26.11
C LYS A 202 -9.85 -29.37 -26.98
N GLN A 203 -10.06 -28.06 -27.11
CA GLN A 203 -11.18 -27.48 -27.88
C GLN A 203 -10.95 -27.48 -29.39
N GLN A 204 -9.73 -27.15 -29.84
CA GLN A 204 -9.40 -26.90 -31.26
C GLN A 204 -8.48 -27.97 -31.86
N GLY A 205 -8.06 -28.95 -31.06
CA GLY A 205 -7.14 -30.00 -31.45
C GLY A 205 -5.67 -29.65 -31.17
N LYS A 206 -4.84 -30.69 -30.98
CA LYS A 206 -3.44 -30.57 -30.54
C LYS A 206 -2.53 -29.77 -31.48
N LYS A 207 -2.89 -29.59 -32.75
CA LYS A 207 -2.11 -28.79 -33.73
C LYS A 207 -2.36 -27.29 -33.60
N ALA A 208 -3.40 -26.86 -32.89
CA ALA A 208 -3.74 -25.44 -32.75
C ALA A 208 -2.75 -24.67 -31.86
N VAL A 209 -2.07 -25.35 -30.93
CA VAL A 209 -1.17 -24.70 -29.97
C VAL A 209 -0.06 -25.64 -29.48
N SER A 210 1.11 -25.07 -29.18
CA SER A 210 2.29 -25.80 -28.69
C SER A 210 2.67 -25.40 -27.25
N GLY A 211 3.38 -26.30 -26.58
CA GLY A 211 3.89 -26.08 -25.22
C GLY A 211 2.80 -26.10 -24.15
N PHE A 212 1.68 -26.79 -24.38
CA PHE A 212 0.71 -27.08 -23.33
C PHE A 212 1.22 -28.18 -22.40
N LYS A 213 0.72 -28.19 -21.17
CA LYS A 213 0.89 -29.29 -20.22
C LYS A 213 -0.42 -29.43 -19.44
N ASN A 214 -0.91 -30.66 -19.31
CA ASN A 214 -2.01 -30.98 -18.41
C ASN A 214 -1.37 -31.46 -17.11
N TYR A 215 -1.52 -30.68 -16.04
CA TYR A 215 -1.00 -31.02 -14.73
C TYR A 215 -1.95 -31.94 -13.98
N THR A 216 -1.43 -32.73 -13.05
CA THR A 216 -2.25 -33.44 -12.05
C THR A 216 -2.51 -32.54 -10.84
N GLY A 217 -3.49 -32.89 -10.00
CA GLY A 217 -3.73 -32.17 -8.74
C GLY A 217 -2.51 -32.17 -7.83
N GLU A 218 -1.84 -33.32 -7.68
CA GLU A 218 -0.61 -33.48 -6.90
C GLU A 218 0.54 -32.60 -7.41
N GLU A 219 0.73 -32.50 -8.74
CA GLU A 219 1.73 -31.59 -9.30
C GLU A 219 1.41 -30.12 -8.96
N ILE A 220 0.12 -29.74 -8.97
CA ILE A 220 -0.29 -28.37 -8.66
C ILE A 220 -0.11 -28.04 -7.19
N GLU A 221 -0.44 -28.95 -6.27
CA GLU A 221 -0.23 -28.80 -4.83
C GLU A 221 1.26 -28.55 -4.52
N GLN A 222 2.14 -29.43 -5.02
CA GLN A 222 3.59 -29.27 -4.87
C GLN A 222 4.11 -27.96 -5.46
N LEU A 223 3.60 -27.57 -6.64
CA LEU A 223 3.96 -26.31 -7.27
C LEU A 223 3.47 -25.09 -6.49
N GLY A 224 2.30 -25.15 -5.86
CA GLY A 224 1.73 -24.08 -5.04
C GLY A 224 2.61 -23.80 -3.83
N GLU A 225 2.98 -24.85 -3.09
CA GLU A 225 3.89 -24.76 -1.95
C GLU A 225 5.25 -24.20 -2.37
N GLN A 226 5.86 -24.78 -3.41
CA GLN A 226 7.19 -24.38 -3.88
C GLN A 226 7.18 -22.92 -4.35
N CYS A 227 6.20 -22.52 -5.17
CA CYS A 227 6.15 -21.16 -5.70
C CYS A 227 5.94 -20.13 -4.58
N SER A 228 5.04 -20.41 -3.63
CA SER A 228 4.79 -19.54 -2.48
C SER A 228 6.01 -19.42 -1.56
N MET A 229 6.71 -20.53 -1.31
CA MET A 229 7.98 -20.52 -0.56
C MET A 229 9.05 -19.70 -1.27
N THR A 230 9.23 -19.88 -2.58
CA THR A 230 10.26 -19.15 -3.34
C THR A 230 9.97 -17.66 -3.47
N GLU A 231 8.70 -17.25 -3.48
CA GLU A 231 8.29 -15.84 -3.39
C GLU A 231 8.76 -15.24 -2.06
N ARG A 232 8.40 -15.85 -0.92
CA ARG A 232 8.83 -15.38 0.41
C ARG A 232 10.35 -15.32 0.53
N ARG A 233 11.04 -16.37 0.07
CA ARG A 233 12.51 -16.41 0.10
C ARG A 233 13.14 -15.27 -0.71
N ALA A 234 12.55 -14.91 -1.85
CA ALA A 234 13.05 -13.80 -2.66
C ALA A 234 12.80 -12.45 -1.97
N ASP A 235 11.61 -12.26 -1.40
CA ASP A 235 11.27 -11.05 -0.63
C ASP A 235 12.21 -10.88 0.57
N ASP A 236 12.44 -11.93 1.36
CA ASP A 236 13.34 -11.91 2.51
C ASP A 236 14.78 -11.56 2.10
N ALA A 237 15.30 -12.18 1.03
CA ALA A 237 16.64 -11.90 0.53
C ALA A 237 16.79 -10.46 0.01
N THR A 238 15.76 -9.93 -0.67
CA THR A 238 15.80 -8.54 -1.16
C THR A 238 15.69 -7.53 -0.02
N ARG A 239 14.88 -7.82 0.99
CA ARG A 239 14.78 -7.02 2.22
C ARG A 239 16.12 -7.00 2.96
N ASP A 240 16.76 -8.15 3.11
CA ASP A 240 18.06 -8.29 3.77
C ASP A 240 19.14 -7.41 3.14
N VAL A 241 19.22 -7.42 1.79
CA VAL A 241 20.16 -6.57 1.05
C VAL A 241 19.78 -5.10 1.17
N ALA A 242 18.48 -4.78 1.12
CA ALA A 242 18.00 -3.41 1.28
C ALA A 242 18.33 -2.85 2.67
N ASP A 243 18.12 -3.64 3.73
CA ASP A 243 18.40 -3.24 5.11
C ASP A 243 19.92 -3.07 5.33
N TRP A 244 20.74 -3.92 4.73
CA TRP A 244 22.20 -3.73 4.74
C TRP A 244 22.62 -2.45 4.03
N LEU A 245 22.10 -2.17 2.83
CA LEU A 245 22.43 -0.97 2.07
C LEU A 245 21.97 0.32 2.79
N LYS A 246 20.81 0.28 3.46
CA LYS A 246 20.34 1.38 4.31
C LYS A 246 21.29 1.62 5.49
N CYS A 247 21.80 0.56 6.11
CA CYS A 247 22.80 0.71 7.17
C CYS A 247 24.11 1.29 6.62
N GLU A 248 24.61 0.81 5.47
CA GLU A 248 25.80 1.38 4.84
C GLU A 248 25.62 2.88 4.58
N PHE A 249 24.47 3.29 4.06
CA PHE A 249 24.13 4.70 3.83
C PHE A 249 24.11 5.52 5.13
N MET A 250 23.58 4.96 6.23
CA MET A 250 23.46 5.68 7.51
C MET A 250 24.78 5.80 8.29
N LEU A 251 25.85 5.10 7.90
CA LEU A 251 27.16 5.27 8.52
C LEU A 251 27.68 6.70 8.41
N ASP A 252 27.46 7.32 7.26
CA ASP A 252 27.89 8.70 7.00
C ASP A 252 27.02 9.74 7.75
N HIS A 253 25.95 9.29 8.40
CA HIS A 253 24.99 10.09 9.15
C HIS A 253 25.04 9.85 10.67
N VAL A 254 26.03 9.10 11.17
CA VAL A 254 26.20 8.93 12.62
C VAL A 254 26.50 10.28 13.27
N GLY A 255 25.67 10.65 14.24
CA GLY A 255 25.75 11.93 14.93
C GLY A 255 24.73 12.96 14.48
N ASP A 256 24.13 12.77 13.30
CA ASP A 256 23.10 13.66 12.74
C ASP A 256 21.74 13.45 13.42
N THR A 257 20.90 14.48 13.34
CA THR A 257 19.54 14.49 13.90
C THR A 257 18.52 14.60 12.77
N PHE A 258 17.47 13.78 12.86
CA PHE A 258 16.43 13.68 11.86
C PHE A 258 15.04 13.74 12.52
N GLU A 259 14.08 14.30 11.78
CA GLU A 259 12.66 14.09 12.05
C GLU A 259 12.28 12.66 11.60
N GLY A 260 11.53 11.97 12.45
CA GLY A 260 11.03 10.64 12.13
C GLY A 260 9.66 10.37 12.74
N VAL A 261 9.04 9.31 12.28
CA VAL A 261 7.71 8.87 12.71
C VAL A 261 7.83 7.48 13.31
N VAL A 262 7.22 7.24 14.47
CA VAL A 262 7.19 5.90 15.08
C VAL A 262 6.47 4.94 14.13
N SER A 263 7.20 4.01 13.52
CA SER A 263 6.69 3.03 12.56
C SER A 263 6.30 1.70 13.21
N SER A 264 6.84 1.39 14.38
CA SER A 264 6.42 0.26 15.20
C SER A 264 6.73 0.49 16.68
N VAL A 265 5.88 -0.03 17.55
CA VAL A 265 6.10 -0.05 19.00
C VAL A 265 6.30 -1.49 19.44
N THR A 266 7.28 -1.75 20.30
CA THR A 266 7.52 -3.06 20.91
C THR A 266 7.72 -2.91 22.42
N ASN A 267 7.76 -4.03 23.13
CA ASN A 267 8.08 -4.05 24.56
C ASN A 267 9.52 -3.62 24.90
N PHE A 268 10.44 -3.64 23.93
CA PHE A 268 11.85 -3.27 24.14
C PHE A 268 12.22 -1.92 23.51
N GLY A 269 11.30 -1.22 22.84
CA GLY A 269 11.59 0.08 22.26
C GLY A 269 10.63 0.52 21.16
N LEU A 270 11.10 1.49 20.37
CA LEU A 270 10.34 2.13 19.30
C LEU A 270 11.16 2.04 18.02
N PHE A 271 10.54 1.54 16.94
CA PHE A 271 11.10 1.73 15.60
C PHE A 271 10.62 3.08 15.08
N VAL A 272 11.56 3.92 14.65
CA VAL A 272 11.31 5.26 14.13
C VAL A 272 11.80 5.32 12.69
N ARG A 273 10.88 5.62 11.77
CA ARG A 273 11.16 5.87 10.37
C ARG A 273 11.61 7.29 10.15
N LEU A 274 12.83 7.50 9.68
CA LEU A 274 13.35 8.82 9.32
C LEU A 274 12.58 9.34 8.10
N THR A 275 11.95 10.52 8.20
CA THR A 275 11.06 11.04 7.16
C THR A 275 11.78 11.33 5.85
N GLU A 276 13.04 11.75 5.93
CA GLU A 276 13.85 12.09 4.75
C GLU A 276 14.20 10.83 3.94
N TYR A 277 14.75 9.82 4.60
CA TYR A 277 15.31 8.63 3.92
C TYR A 277 14.41 7.40 3.95
N HIS A 278 13.30 7.44 4.69
CA HIS A 278 12.39 6.30 4.88
C HIS A 278 13.12 5.05 5.39
N ILE A 279 14.11 5.27 6.25
CA ILE A 279 14.89 4.23 6.93
C ILE A 279 14.36 4.10 8.35
N ASP A 280 14.14 2.87 8.80
CA ASP A 280 13.73 2.56 10.17
C ASP A 280 14.99 2.38 11.05
N GLY A 281 15.01 3.00 12.23
CA GLY A 281 16.01 2.77 13.28
C GLY A 281 15.34 2.53 14.63
N LEU A 282 16.08 1.99 15.59
CA LEU A 282 15.56 1.58 16.90
C LEU A 282 15.94 2.58 18.00
N VAL A 283 14.94 3.14 18.67
CA VAL A 283 15.10 3.77 19.98
C VAL A 283 14.83 2.71 21.04
N HIS A 284 15.88 2.20 21.66
CA HIS A 284 15.75 1.18 22.71
C HIS A 284 15.12 1.78 23.98
N ILE A 285 14.34 1.00 24.73
CA ILE A 285 13.67 1.45 25.95
C ILE A 285 14.64 2.04 26.99
N THR A 286 15.88 1.54 27.06
CA THR A 286 16.91 2.02 28.00
C THR A 286 17.48 3.38 27.62
N SER A 287 17.24 3.87 26.40
CA SER A 287 17.66 5.22 25.98
C SER A 287 16.54 6.26 26.14
N LEU A 288 15.34 5.83 26.56
CA LEU A 288 14.28 6.73 26.98
C LEU A 288 14.59 7.30 28.38
N ASP A 289 13.81 8.31 28.81
CA ASP A 289 13.92 8.86 30.16
C ASP A 289 13.73 7.77 31.23
N ASP A 290 14.29 8.00 32.42
CA ASP A 290 14.22 7.09 33.58
C ASP A 290 12.78 6.95 34.10
N ASP A 291 12.05 6.01 33.51
CA ASP A 291 10.66 5.66 33.83
C ASP A 291 10.46 4.15 33.56
N PHE A 292 9.44 3.57 34.19
CA PHE A 292 9.03 2.21 33.90
C PHE A 292 8.02 2.23 32.75
N TYR A 293 8.40 1.66 31.60
CA TYR A 293 7.51 1.65 30.44
C TYR A 293 6.75 0.33 30.32
N HIS A 294 5.42 0.44 30.17
CA HIS A 294 4.52 -0.66 29.88
C HIS A 294 4.06 -0.61 28.42
N TYR A 295 4.17 -1.72 27.71
CA TYR A 295 3.68 -1.87 26.35
C TYR A 295 2.21 -2.33 26.35
N ASP A 296 1.33 -1.48 25.82
CA ASP A 296 -0.06 -1.84 25.54
C ASP A 296 -0.16 -2.34 24.10
N GLU A 297 -0.29 -3.66 23.94
CA GLU A 297 -0.31 -4.33 22.64
C GLU A 297 -1.55 -3.97 21.81
N VAL A 298 -2.69 -3.69 22.44
CA VAL A 298 -3.93 -3.34 21.73
C VAL A 298 -3.84 -1.92 21.20
N LYS A 299 -3.39 -0.97 22.04
CA LYS A 299 -3.22 0.42 21.64
C LYS A 299 -2.01 0.65 20.76
N GLN A 300 -1.06 -0.27 20.77
CA GLN A 300 0.24 -0.16 20.09
C GLN A 300 1.01 1.07 20.61
N VAL A 301 1.13 1.10 21.93
CA VAL A 301 1.66 2.23 22.70
C VAL A 301 2.63 1.76 23.76
N LEU A 302 3.70 2.53 23.96
CA LEU A 302 4.58 2.45 25.12
C LEU A 302 4.25 3.56 26.13
N LEU A 303 3.80 3.20 27.33
CA LEU A 303 3.32 4.09 28.39
C LEU A 303 4.33 4.15 29.54
N GLY A 304 4.80 5.33 29.93
CA GLY A 304 5.57 5.51 31.17
C GLY A 304 4.66 5.46 32.41
N GLU A 305 5.08 4.75 33.46
CA GLU A 305 4.32 4.55 34.70
C GLU A 305 4.09 5.87 35.45
N SER A 306 5.04 6.80 35.36
CA SER A 306 4.87 8.17 35.86
C SER A 306 3.71 8.92 35.19
N GLY A 307 3.18 8.40 34.07
CA GLY A 307 2.11 9.00 33.27
C GLY A 307 2.57 10.21 32.45
N HIS A 308 3.85 10.59 32.52
CA HIS A 308 4.36 11.80 31.87
C HIS A 308 4.62 11.62 30.37
N ARG A 309 4.83 10.39 29.91
CA ARG A 309 5.17 10.10 28.51
C ARG A 309 4.40 8.92 27.97
N GLN A 310 4.03 9.07 26.71
CA GLN A 310 3.39 8.04 25.91
C GLN A 310 3.96 8.14 24.50
N PHE A 311 4.38 7.00 23.96
CA PHE A 311 4.80 6.89 22.57
C PHE A 311 3.83 5.98 21.84
N ARG A 312 3.22 6.50 20.79
CA ARG A 312 2.28 5.79 19.95
C ARG A 312 2.87 5.64 18.56
N LEU A 313 2.43 4.61 17.84
CA LEU A 313 2.69 4.51 16.42
C LEU A 313 2.13 5.76 15.71
N GLY A 314 2.86 6.28 14.73
CA GLY A 314 2.55 7.54 14.04
C GLY A 314 2.99 8.82 14.77
N ASP A 315 3.49 8.74 16.01
CA ASP A 315 4.04 9.93 16.69
C ASP A 315 5.30 10.43 15.97
N THR A 316 5.38 11.74 15.78
CA THR A 316 6.57 12.39 15.23
C THR A 316 7.57 12.68 16.32
N LEU A 317 8.82 12.24 16.13
CA LEU A 317 9.93 12.37 17.06
C LEU A 317 11.12 13.01 16.35
N GLU A 318 11.97 13.67 17.13
CA GLU A 318 13.29 14.10 16.69
C GLU A 318 14.32 13.15 17.30
N VAL A 319 15.08 12.48 16.43
CA VAL A 319 15.98 11.38 16.80
C VAL A 319 17.38 11.61 16.26
N LYS A 320 18.37 11.26 17.05
CA LYS A 320 19.79 11.30 16.67
C LYS A 320 20.28 9.90 16.34
N VAL A 321 21.01 9.76 15.23
CA VAL A 321 21.68 8.50 14.89
C VAL A 321 22.87 8.32 15.81
N ALA A 322 22.82 7.30 16.67
CA ALA A 322 23.84 7.06 17.68
C ALA A 322 24.90 6.08 17.22
N ALA A 323 24.47 4.99 16.58
CA ALA A 323 25.35 3.98 16.05
C ALA A 323 24.68 3.26 14.88
N VAL A 324 25.50 2.68 14.01
CA VAL A 324 25.04 1.77 12.95
C VAL A 324 25.89 0.52 13.02
N ASN A 325 25.23 -0.63 13.09
CA ASN A 325 25.85 -1.94 13.10
C ASN A 325 25.53 -2.66 11.78
N LEU A 326 26.55 -2.80 10.92
CA LEU A 326 26.40 -3.46 9.62
C LEU A 326 26.17 -4.97 9.73
N ASP A 327 26.79 -5.63 10.72
CA ASP A 327 26.70 -7.08 10.90
C ASP A 327 25.29 -7.47 11.35
N GLU A 328 24.71 -6.68 12.27
CA GLU A 328 23.34 -6.87 12.73
C GLU A 328 22.29 -6.19 11.85
N ARG A 329 22.72 -5.35 10.89
CA ARG A 329 21.86 -4.50 10.04
C ARG A 329 20.91 -3.64 10.88
N LYS A 330 21.45 -3.03 11.94
CA LYS A 330 20.71 -2.20 12.90
C LYS A 330 21.23 -0.78 12.91
N ILE A 331 20.30 0.15 13.09
CA ILE A 331 20.57 1.57 13.29
C ILE A 331 20.00 1.93 14.66
N ASP A 332 20.87 2.34 15.57
CA ASP A 332 20.49 2.76 16.91
C ASP A 332 20.23 4.26 16.92
N LEU A 333 19.07 4.62 17.46
CA LEU A 333 18.58 5.98 17.57
C LEU A 333 18.47 6.38 19.04
N LEU A 334 18.71 7.67 19.29
CA LEU A 334 18.47 8.30 20.59
C LEU A 334 17.41 9.38 20.42
N LEU A 335 16.46 9.44 21.35
CA LEU A 335 15.52 10.56 21.38
C LEU A 335 16.27 11.85 21.71
N ASP A 336 16.02 12.93 20.98
CA ASP A 336 16.70 14.19 21.26
C ASP A 336 16.33 14.75 22.64
N LYS A 337 17.32 15.28 23.36
CA LYS A 337 17.18 15.79 24.74
C LYS A 337 16.26 16.99 24.86
N SER A 338 16.02 17.71 23.76
CA SER A 338 15.02 18.78 23.71
C SER A 338 13.59 18.25 23.87
N MET A 339 13.33 17.02 23.42
CA MET A 339 12.08 16.27 23.65
C MET A 339 12.07 15.56 25.02
N LEU A 340 13.25 15.34 25.63
CA LEU A 340 13.38 14.80 26.99
C LEU A 340 13.12 15.85 28.10
N ARG A 341 13.02 17.16 27.78
CA ARG A 341 12.76 18.23 28.76
C ARG A 341 11.44 18.97 28.49
N GLY A 342 10.33 18.41 28.97
CA GLY A 342 9.06 19.13 29.03
C GLY A 342 8.18 18.63 30.19
N PRO A 343 8.01 19.39 31.29
CA PRO A 343 6.98 19.09 32.28
C PRO A 343 5.62 19.41 31.65
N GLY A 344 4.81 18.38 31.50
CA GLY A 344 3.50 18.43 30.86
C GLY A 344 3.59 17.93 29.43
N GLY A 345 3.06 16.73 29.20
CA GLY A 345 2.75 16.21 27.88
C GLY A 345 1.90 17.22 27.11
N LYS A 346 2.57 18.13 26.38
CA LYS A 346 1.92 18.88 25.32
C LYS A 346 1.69 17.87 24.21
N LYS A 347 0.41 17.64 23.89
CA LYS A 347 -0.01 17.06 22.61
C LYS A 347 0.96 17.55 21.54
N VAL A 348 1.63 16.62 20.86
CA VAL A 348 2.47 16.92 19.70
C VAL A 348 1.62 17.81 18.78
N LYS A 349 2.03 19.07 18.63
CA LYS A 349 1.29 20.03 17.80
C LYS A 349 1.48 19.59 16.36
N VAL A 350 0.41 19.04 15.78
CA VAL A 350 0.24 18.86 14.35
C VAL A 350 0.56 20.19 13.66
N LYS A 351 1.75 20.32 13.07
CA LYS A 351 2.02 21.38 12.10
C LYS A 351 1.33 20.95 10.81
N THR A 352 0.11 21.45 10.60
CA THR A 352 -0.51 21.39 9.29
C THR A 352 0.37 22.13 8.29
N ALA A 353 0.68 21.50 7.16
CA ALA A 353 1.24 22.19 6.01
C ALA A 353 0.31 23.37 5.68
N LYS A 354 0.85 24.60 5.73
CA LYS A 354 0.11 25.81 5.33
C LYS A 354 -0.36 25.61 3.90
N LYS A 355 -1.69 25.53 3.69
CA LYS A 355 -2.28 25.79 2.38
C LYS A 355 -1.68 27.10 1.84
N PRO A 356 -1.28 27.17 0.56
CA PRO A 356 -0.82 28.42 -0.01
C PRO A 356 -1.95 29.44 0.13
N SER A 357 -1.67 30.53 0.84
CA SER A 357 -2.62 31.61 1.02
C SER A 357 -2.97 32.15 -0.35
N ARG A 358 -4.23 32.01 -0.74
CA ARG A 358 -4.78 32.54 -1.97
C ARG A 358 -4.91 34.06 -1.82
N ASN A 359 -3.78 34.76 -1.88
CA ASN A 359 -3.75 36.22 -2.04
C ASN A 359 -4.08 36.53 -3.50
N ALA A 360 -5.35 36.32 -3.86
CA ALA A 360 -5.92 36.83 -5.09
C ALA A 360 -6.36 38.28 -4.85
N LYS A 361 -5.63 39.19 -5.49
CA LYS A 361 -5.92 40.61 -5.69
C LYS A 361 -7.42 40.90 -5.75
N ARG A 362 -7.90 41.75 -4.85
CA ARG A 362 -9.16 42.49 -5.00
C ARG A 362 -9.01 43.46 -6.18
N GLY A 363 -9.58 43.10 -7.33
CA GLY A 363 -9.97 44.06 -8.39
C GLY A 363 -11.36 44.66 -8.08
N PRO A 364 -11.69 45.84 -8.62
CA PRO A 364 -12.82 46.65 -8.15
C PRO A 364 -14.18 46.11 -8.62
N LYS A 365 -15.18 46.33 -7.76
CA LYS A 365 -16.60 45.99 -7.98
C LYS A 365 -17.18 46.74 -9.19
N GLY A 366 -17.69 45.98 -10.18
CA GLY A 366 -18.67 46.46 -11.17
C GLY A 366 -20.11 46.21 -10.70
N PRO A 367 -21.11 46.96 -11.20
CA PRO A 367 -22.44 47.04 -10.60
C PRO A 367 -23.37 45.88 -11.00
N ALA A 368 -24.29 45.56 -10.09
CA ALA A 368 -25.27 44.48 -10.22
C ALA A 368 -26.33 44.74 -11.32
N PRO A 369 -26.84 43.71 -12.02
CA PRO A 369 -27.95 43.86 -12.94
C PRO A 369 -29.29 43.84 -12.19
N LYS A 370 -30.15 44.81 -12.54
CA LYS A 370 -31.53 44.96 -12.09
C LYS A 370 -32.41 43.84 -12.64
N GLY A 371 -33.17 43.18 -11.77
CA GLY A 371 -34.24 42.26 -12.13
C GLY A 371 -35.48 42.99 -12.70
N LYS A 372 -35.94 42.53 -13.86
CA LYS A 372 -37.30 42.66 -14.42
C LYS A 372 -37.67 41.25 -14.88
N GLY A 373 -38.87 40.70 -14.76
CA GLY A 373 -40.13 41.18 -14.23
C GLY A 373 -41.04 39.97 -14.00
N ALA A 374 -42.09 40.18 -13.23
CA ALA A 374 -43.11 39.20 -12.91
C ALA A 374 -44.03 38.92 -14.11
N THR A 375 -44.51 37.68 -14.21
CA THR A 375 -45.74 37.33 -14.95
C THR A 375 -46.67 36.53 -14.03
N PRO A 376 -47.98 36.86 -13.98
CA PRO A 376 -48.92 36.27 -13.03
C PRO A 376 -49.56 34.98 -13.54
N ARG A 377 -49.92 34.13 -12.58
CA ARG A 377 -50.52 32.81 -12.76
C ARG A 377 -52.05 32.95 -12.82
N GLU A 378 -52.64 32.60 -13.96
CA GLU A 378 -54.10 32.61 -14.16
C GLU A 378 -54.73 31.27 -13.75
N LYS A 379 -55.89 31.35 -13.08
CA LYS A 379 -56.75 30.25 -12.64
C LYS A 379 -57.85 30.00 -13.69
N LYS A 380 -58.17 28.73 -13.95
CA LYS A 380 -59.52 28.15 -14.25
C LYS A 380 -59.31 26.63 -14.33
N ARG A 381 -59.98 25.74 -13.57
CA ARG A 381 -61.41 25.40 -13.44
C ARG A 381 -62.10 25.21 -14.80
N GLY A 382 -62.44 23.96 -15.10
CA GLY A 382 -63.10 23.47 -16.32
C GLY A 382 -62.57 22.09 -16.60
#